data_AF-A0AAD7BW49-F1
#
_entry.id   AF-A0AAD7BW49-F1
#
_cell.length_a   1.000
_cell.length_b   1.000
_cell.length_c   1.000
_cell.angle_alpha   90.00
_cell.angle_beta   90.00
_cell.angle_gamma   90.00
#
_symmetry.space_group_name_H-M   'P 1'
#
loop_
_entity.id
_entity.type
_entity.pdbx_description
1 polymer ?
#
loop_
_entity_poly.entity_id
_entity_poly.type
_entity_poly.pdbx_seq_one_letter_code
_entity_poly.pdbx_strand_id
1 'polypeptide(L)' 'ACMALQNEDPVEDAVVITALTTLPFCCHEDLISMSRNALIAVAESLNAKLPAVLRISTNRTRTDSAIRHEIEFVV' A
#
# COMPACT_ATOMS: atom_id res chain seq x y z
N ALA A 1 8.32 12.01 9.51
CA ALA A 1 8.53 11.03 10.59
C ALA A 1 8.60 9.65 9.96
N CYS A 2 9.49 8.77 10.43
CA CYS A 2 9.51 7.38 9.97
C CYS A 2 8.29 6.65 10.54
N MET A 3 7.75 5.69 9.79
CA MET A 3 6.60 4.89 10.19
C MET A 3 6.90 3.41 10.07
N ALA A 4 6.25 2.60 10.90
CA ALA A 4 6.35 1.15 10.84
C ALA A 4 4.96 0.59 10.55
N LEU A 5 4.81 -0.13 9.45
CA LEU A 5 3.60 -0.89 9.13
C LEU A 5 3.74 -2.27 9.79
N GLN A 6 2.76 -2.64 10.59
CA GLN A 6 2.65 -3.98 11.18
C GLN A 6 1.59 -4.76 10.43
N ASN A 7 1.98 -5.85 9.79
CA ASN A 7 1.08 -6.75 9.10
C ASN A 7 1.21 -8.15 9.68
N GLU A 8 0.09 -8.86 9.78
CA GLU A 8 0.06 -10.27 10.18
C GLU A 8 0.22 -11.13 8.93
N ASP A 9 1.11 -12.12 8.99
CA ASP A 9 1.23 -13.19 8.01
C ASP A 9 0.65 -14.48 8.62
N PRO A 10 -0.63 -14.81 8.34
CA PRO A 10 -1.27 -15.99 8.92
C PRO A 10 -0.75 -17.30 8.33
N VAL A 11 -0.03 -17.27 7.21
CA VAL A 11 0.54 -18.47 6.59
C VAL A 11 1.76 -18.93 7.38
N GLU A 12 2.61 -17.98 7.77
CA GLU A 12 3.86 -18.24 8.49
C GLU A 12 3.73 -18.03 10.02
N ASP A 13 2.53 -17.74 10.52
CA ASP A 13 2.24 -17.38 11.92
C ASP A 13 3.21 -16.29 12.44
N ALA A 14 3.37 -15.23 11.63
CA ALA A 14 4.39 -14.21 11.83
C ALA A 14 3.82 -12.79 11.80
N VAL A 15 4.55 -11.86 12.41
CA VAL A 15 4.30 -10.42 12.30
C VAL A 15 5.39 -9.79 11.45
N VAL A 16 5.01 -9.18 10.33
CA VAL A 16 5.91 -8.48 9.43
C VAL A 16 5.89 -6.99 9.74
N ILE A 17 7.04 -6.45 10.15
CA ILE A 17 7.24 -5.03 10.36
C ILE A 17 7.96 -4.43 9.14
N THR A 18 7.26 -3.54 8.41
CA THR A 18 7.83 -2.80 7.27
C THR A 18 8.11 -1.36 7.68
N ALA A 19 9.37 -0.97 7.70
CA ALA A 19 9.76 0.42 7.98
C ALA A 19 9.66 1.29 6.72
N LEU A 20 8.89 2.38 6.81
CA LEU A 20 8.75 3.41 5.80
C LEU A 20 9.40 4.71 6.27
N THR A 21 10.27 5.28 5.43
CA THR A 21 10.85 6.61 5.69
C THR A 21 9.82 7.73 5.59
N THR A 22 8.83 7.57 4.71
CA THR A 22 7.72 8.51 4.46
C THR A 22 6.53 7.75 3.88
N LEU A 23 5.30 8.14 4.22
CA LEU A 23 4.15 7.69 3.44
C LEU A 23 4.12 8.40 2.08
N PRO A 24 3.71 7.70 1.01
CA PRO A 24 3.54 8.29 -0.31
C PRO A 24 2.25 9.14 -0.46
N PHE A 25 1.47 9.32 0.61
CA PHE A 25 0.28 10.19 0.67
C PHE A 25 0.15 10.79 2.08
N CYS A 26 -0.57 11.92 2.21
CA CYS A 26 -0.65 12.64 3.49
C CYS A 26 -1.85 12.23 4.37
N CYS A 27 -2.95 11.77 3.77
CA CYS A 27 -4.16 11.33 4.46
C CYS A 27 -5.06 10.48 3.55
N HIS A 28 -6.10 9.88 4.12
CA HIS A 28 -7.11 9.11 3.37
C HIS A 28 -7.87 9.99 2.34
N GLU A 29 -8.15 11.26 2.67
CA GLU A 29 -8.84 12.19 1.76
C GLU A 29 -8.03 12.47 0.48
N ASP A 30 -6.72 12.59 0.60
CA ASP A 30 -5.80 12.71 -0.53
C ASP A 30 -5.95 11.49 -1.45
N LEU A 31 -5.88 10.28 -0.87
CA LEU A 31 -6.06 9.02 -1.59
C LEU A 31 -7.41 8.92 -2.31
N ILE A 32 -8.49 9.49 -1.73
CA ILE A 32 -9.81 9.51 -2.36
C ILE A 32 -9.83 10.36 -3.65
N SER A 33 -9.07 11.45 -3.66
CA SER A 33 -9.03 12.41 -4.76
C SER A 33 -8.01 12.05 -5.84
N MET A 34 -7.09 11.11 -5.57
CA MET A 34 -6.00 10.76 -6.47
C MET A 34 -6.46 10.21 -7.82
N SER A 35 -5.79 10.67 -8.87
CA SER A 35 -5.87 10.06 -10.20
C SER A 35 -5.31 8.63 -10.19
N ARG A 36 -5.71 7.81 -11.17
CA ARG A 36 -5.16 6.45 -11.34
C ARG A 36 -3.64 6.39 -11.34
N ASN A 37 -2.97 7.32 -12.06
CA ASN A 37 -1.51 7.33 -12.14
C ASN A 37 -0.86 7.60 -10.76
N ALA A 38 -1.49 8.46 -9.95
CA ALA A 38 -1.03 8.72 -8.59
C ALA A 38 -1.24 7.49 -7.69
N LEU A 39 -2.40 6.82 -7.78
CA LEU A 39 -2.65 5.57 -7.06
C LEU A 39 -1.65 4.46 -7.41
N ILE A 40 -1.30 4.33 -8.69
CA ILE A 40 -0.28 3.38 -9.15
C ILE A 40 1.09 3.74 -8.57
N ALA A 41 1.49 5.01 -8.61
CA ALA A 41 2.77 5.45 -8.05
C ALA A 41 2.87 5.20 -6.54
N VAL A 42 1.78 5.42 -5.79
CA VAL A 42 1.66 5.09 -4.36
C VAL A 42 1.84 3.58 -4.16
N ALA A 43 1.09 2.76 -4.89
CA ALA A 43 1.17 1.30 -4.80
C ALA A 43 2.57 0.78 -5.16
N GLU A 44 3.23 1.34 -6.17
CA GLU A 44 4.61 0.99 -6.54
C GLU A 44 5.61 1.37 -5.44
N SER A 45 5.46 2.54 -4.83
CA SER A 45 6.30 2.99 -3.71
C SER A 45 6.18 2.06 -2.51
N LEU A 46 4.96 1.65 -2.15
CA LEU A 46 4.72 0.68 -1.10
C LEU A 46 5.27 -0.70 -1.48
N ASN A 47 4.99 -1.18 -2.69
CA ASN A 47 5.47 -2.48 -3.20
C ASN A 47 7.00 -2.61 -3.25
N ALA A 48 7.74 -1.50 -3.29
CA ALA A 48 9.19 -1.53 -3.19
C ALA A 48 9.71 -1.87 -1.79
N LYS A 49 8.85 -1.81 -0.77
CA LYS A 49 9.16 -2.07 0.64
C LYS A 49 8.39 -3.26 1.21
N LEU A 50 7.20 -3.54 0.70
CA LEU A 50 6.33 -4.61 1.17
C LEU A 50 6.86 -6.01 0.78
N PRO A 51 6.64 -7.03 1.62
CA PRO A 51 6.87 -8.42 1.25
C PRO A 51 5.93 -8.84 0.11
N ALA A 52 6.30 -9.89 -0.63
CA ALA A 52 5.60 -10.33 -1.83
C ALA A 52 4.10 -10.59 -1.60
N VAL A 53 3.72 -11.15 -0.45
CA VAL A 53 2.34 -11.49 -0.10
C VAL A 53 1.43 -10.27 0.11
N LEU A 54 2.00 -9.11 0.44
CA LEU A 54 1.28 -7.85 0.68
C LEU A 54 1.33 -6.90 -0.52
N ARG A 55 1.88 -7.34 -1.67
CA ARG A 55 2.03 -6.45 -2.82
C ARG A 55 0.68 -6.13 -3.44
N ILE A 56 0.47 -4.84 -3.68
CA ILE A 56 -0.73 -4.25 -4.27
C ILE A 56 -0.71 -4.48 -5.78
N SER A 57 -1.81 -4.97 -6.35
CA SER A 57 -1.92 -5.21 -7.78
C SER A 57 -2.34 -3.96 -8.55
N THR A 58 -1.51 -3.49 -9.48
CA THR A 58 -1.75 -2.29 -10.30
C THR A 58 -2.15 -2.59 -11.75
N ASN A 59 -2.54 -3.84 -12.04
CA ASN A 59 -2.85 -4.32 -13.38
C ASN A 59 -3.94 -3.47 -14.06
N ARG A 60 -3.94 -3.39 -15.39
CA ARG A 60 -4.90 -2.58 -16.17
C ARG A 60 -6.37 -2.96 -15.94
N THR A 61 -6.63 -4.19 -15.52
CA THR A 61 -7.97 -4.70 -15.22
C THR A 61 -8.51 -4.28 -13.85
N ARG A 62 -7.64 -3.77 -12.97
CA ARG A 62 -8.02 -3.30 -11.63
C ARG A 62 -8.68 -1.94 -11.71
N THR A 63 -9.79 -1.73 -11.01
CA THR A 63 -10.41 -0.41 -10.88
C THR A 63 -9.61 0.49 -9.95
N ASP A 64 -9.77 1.81 -10.09
CA ASP A 64 -9.12 2.78 -9.20
C ASP A 64 -9.54 2.57 -7.73
N SER A 65 -10.83 2.25 -7.51
CA SER A 65 -11.36 1.90 -6.18
C SER A 65 -10.71 0.65 -5.59
N ALA A 66 -10.40 -0.35 -6.40
CA ALA A 66 -9.76 -1.58 -5.92
C ALA A 66 -8.28 -1.37 -5.59
N ILE A 67 -7.57 -0.52 -6.35
CA ILE A 67 -6.19 -0.15 -6.02
C ILE A 67 -6.15 0.64 -4.72
N ARG A 68 -7.07 1.61 -4.58
CA ARG A 68 -7.24 2.41 -3.36
C ARG A 68 -7.51 1.56 -2.13
N HIS A 69 -8.48 0.65 -2.22
CA HIS A 69 -8.83 -0.23 -1.11
C HIS A 69 -7.65 -1.12 -0.69
N GLU A 70 -6.83 -1.61 -1.62
CA GLU A 70 -5.62 -2.36 -1.25
C GLU A 70 -4.56 -1.49 -0.58
N ILE A 71 -4.39 -0.23 -1.01
CA ILE A 71 -3.49 0.72 -0.33
C ILE A 71 -3.96 0.94 1.11
N GLU A 72 -5.26 1.12 1.32
CA GLU A 72 -5.88 1.31 2.64
C GLU A 72 -5.82 0.07 3.52
N PHE A 73 -5.84 -1.13 2.93
CA PHE A 73 -5.75 -2.36 3.69
C PHE A 73 -4.36 -2.59 4.28
N VAL A 74 -3.31 -2.14 3.59
CA VAL A 74 -1.91 -2.37 3.97
C VAL A 74 -1.35 -1.32 4.94
N VAL A 75 -1.96 -0.13 4.97
CA VAL A 75 -1.50 1.05 5.76
C VAL A 75 -2.42 1.28 6.95
#